data_AF-A0A835HXP8-F1
#
_entry.id   AF-A0A835HXP8-F1
#
_cell.length_a   1.000
_cell.length_b   1.000
_cell.length_c   1.000
_cell.angle_alpha   90.00
_cell.angle_beta   90.00
_cell.angle_gamma   90.00
#
_symmetry.space_group_name_H-M   'P 1'
#
loop_
_entity.id
_entity.type
_entity.pdbx_description
1 polymer ?
#
loop_
_entity_poly.entity_id
_entity_poly.type
_entity_poly.pdbx_seq_one_letter_code
_entity_poly.pdbx_strand_id
1 'polypeptide(L)'
;MSPLRTAPSLATTPQLITNIWNIQRDPCIWCNPSEFQPEMFLTDQANVDVRGQHFELIPCGSGRRSCLGISLVLLMVHLALAHLLQGFDFETPLDAFVDMTKSA
;
A
#
# COMPACT_ATOMS: atom_id res chain seq x y z
N MET A 1 -15.63 8.97 -40.20
CA MET A 1 -14.42 9.66 -39.71
C MET A 1 -14.79 10.35 -38.41
N SER A 2 -14.56 9.67 -37.29
CA SER A 2 -14.92 10.16 -35.95
C SER A 2 -13.87 11.18 -35.49
N PRO A 3 -14.26 12.30 -34.87
CA PRO A 3 -13.31 13.31 -34.46
C PRO A 3 -12.41 12.76 -33.34
N LEU A 4 -11.11 12.98 -33.50
CA LEU A 4 -10.08 12.73 -32.50
C LEU A 4 -10.51 13.41 -31.19
N ARG A 5 -10.68 12.61 -30.14
CA ARG A 5 -10.89 13.08 -28.77
C ARG A 5 -9.68 13.94 -28.40
N THR A 6 -9.86 15.26 -28.41
CA THR A 6 -8.87 16.23 -27.96
C THR A 6 -8.50 15.89 -26.52
N ALA A 7 -7.22 15.57 -26.29
CA ALA A 7 -6.68 15.49 -24.94
C ALA A 7 -6.89 16.85 -24.26
N PRO A 8 -7.34 16.89 -22.99
CA PRO A 8 -7.52 18.16 -22.31
C PRO A 8 -6.19 18.91 -22.27
N SER A 9 -6.19 20.16 -22.77
CA SER A 9 -5.04 21.04 -22.69
C SER A 9 -4.81 21.38 -21.23
N LEU A 10 -3.97 20.59 -20.56
CA LEU A 10 -3.54 20.88 -19.20
C LEU A 10 -2.70 22.16 -19.27
N ALA A 11 -3.25 23.26 -18.74
CA ALA A 11 -2.50 24.48 -18.51
C ALA A 11 -1.27 24.21 -17.63
N THR A 12 -0.27 25.09 -17.74
CA THR A 12 1.02 25.10 -17.02
C THR A 12 1.01 24.31 -15.70
N THR A 13 1.73 23.18 -15.69
CA THR A 13 1.98 22.25 -14.57
C THR A 13 0.80 22.08 -13.58
N PRO A 14 -0.21 21.25 -13.90
CA PRO A 14 -1.30 20.93 -12.97
C PRO A 14 -0.76 20.16 -11.76
N GLN A 15 -1.34 20.41 -10.58
CA GLN A 15 -1.09 19.57 -9.41
C GLN A 15 -1.84 18.24 -9.56
N LEU A 16 -1.11 17.12 -9.47
CA LEU A 16 -1.67 15.78 -9.52
C LEU A 16 -1.43 15.09 -8.17
N ILE A 17 -2.51 14.61 -7.56
CA ILE A 17 -2.46 13.86 -6.30
C ILE A 17 -2.98 12.44 -6.58
N THR A 18 -2.16 11.44 -6.30
CA THR A 18 -2.52 10.03 -6.47
C THR A 18 -3.25 9.54 -5.22
N ASN A 19 -4.46 9.00 -5.40
CA ASN A 19 -5.22 8.37 -4.31
C ASN A 19 -4.76 6.93 -4.07
N ILE A 20 -3.61 6.77 -3.43
CA ILE A 20 -3.00 5.46 -3.14
C ILE A 20 -3.90 4.62 -2.25
N TRP A 21 -4.58 5.24 -1.26
CA TRP A 21 -5.49 4.55 -0.36
C TRP A 21 -6.61 3.80 -1.08
N ASN A 22 -7.20 4.43 -2.09
CA ASN A 22 -8.28 3.83 -2.88
C ASN A 22 -7.76 2.71 -3.79
N ILE A 23 -6.58 2.87 -4.40
CA ILE A 23 -5.97 1.83 -5.26
C ILE A 23 -5.68 0.56 -4.46
N GLN A 24 -5.10 0.71 -3.28
CA GLN A 24 -4.73 -0.41 -2.41
C GLN A 24 -5.94 -1.09 -1.72
N ARG A 25 -7.15 -0.57 -1.92
CA ARG A 25 -8.41 -1.10 -1.37
C ARG A 25 -9.49 -1.28 -2.44
N ASP A 26 -9.10 -1.30 -3.71
CA ASP A 26 -10.04 -1.47 -4.80
C ASP A 26 -10.63 -2.89 -4.77
N PRO A 27 -11.95 -3.06 -4.61
CA PRO A 27 -12.59 -4.37 -4.60
C PRO A 27 -12.53 -5.08 -5.96
N CYS A 28 -12.17 -4.38 -7.04
CA CYS A 28 -11.92 -5.00 -8.35
C CYS A 28 -10.59 -5.76 -8.39
N ILE A 29 -9.66 -5.43 -7.50
CA ILE A 29 -8.30 -5.96 -7.45
C ILE A 29 -8.15 -6.92 -6.26
N TRP A 30 -8.70 -6.54 -5.10
CA TRP A 30 -8.57 -7.26 -3.84
C TRP A 30 -9.90 -7.89 -3.45
N CYS A 31 -9.90 -9.17 -3.06
CA CYS A 31 -11.15 -9.88 -2.70
C CYS A 31 -11.79 -9.31 -1.42
N ASN A 32 -11.00 -9.10 -0.37
CA ASN A 32 -11.46 -8.57 0.92
C ASN A 32 -10.61 -7.34 1.33
N PRO A 33 -10.74 -6.18 0.65
CA PRO A 33 -9.84 -5.03 0.82
C PRO A 33 -9.90 -4.36 2.21
N SER A 34 -10.96 -4.61 2.97
CA SER A 34 -11.15 -4.08 4.33
C SER A 34 -10.62 -5.01 5.42
N GLU A 35 -10.28 -6.27 5.09
CA GLU A 35 -9.83 -7.25 6.06
C GLU A 35 -8.30 -7.31 6.11
N PHE A 36 -7.74 -7.55 7.29
CA PHE A 36 -6.31 -7.77 7.45
C PHE A 36 -6.00 -9.26 7.22
N GLN A 37 -5.60 -9.61 5.98
CA GLN A 37 -5.32 -10.98 5.54
C GLN A 37 -3.92 -11.08 4.91
N PRO A 38 -2.84 -11.17 5.72
CA PRO A 38 -1.47 -11.27 5.20
C PRO A 38 -1.23 -12.53 4.36
N GLU A 39 -1.97 -13.61 4.59
CA GLU A 39 -1.87 -14.89 3.88
C GLU A 39 -2.14 -14.80 2.36
N MET A 40 -2.89 -13.78 1.91
CA MET A 40 -3.14 -13.55 0.48
C MET A 40 -1.85 -13.30 -0.31
N PHE A 41 -0.83 -12.74 0.33
CA PHE A 41 0.51 -12.54 -0.26
C PHE A 41 1.34 -13.84 -0.30
N LEU A 42 0.81 -14.95 0.19
CA LEU A 42 1.41 -16.29 0.08
C LEU A 42 0.69 -17.15 -0.98
N THR A 43 -0.53 -16.77 -1.38
CA THR A 43 -1.37 -17.51 -2.33
C THR A 43 -1.63 -16.69 -3.60
N ASP A 44 -2.77 -16.01 -3.67
CA ASP A 44 -3.31 -15.38 -4.87
C ASP A 44 -2.48 -14.18 -5.34
N GLN A 45 -1.79 -13.52 -4.41
CA GLN A 45 -0.98 -12.32 -4.65
C GLN A 45 0.52 -12.57 -4.37
N ALA A 46 0.99 -13.81 -4.48
CA ALA A 46 2.37 -14.21 -4.15
C ALA A 46 3.47 -13.47 -4.93
N ASN A 47 3.14 -12.94 -6.11
CA ASN A 47 4.09 -12.20 -6.95
C ASN A 47 4.00 -10.68 -6.78
N VAL A 48 3.09 -10.16 -5.93
CA VAL A 48 2.94 -8.72 -5.73
C VAL A 48 4.02 -8.22 -4.77
N ASP A 49 4.73 -7.17 -5.19
CA ASP A 49 5.78 -6.50 -4.41
C ASP A 49 5.52 -5.00 -4.29
N VAL A 50 5.97 -4.42 -3.18
CA VAL A 50 5.84 -3.02 -2.80
C VAL A 50 6.89 -2.09 -3.42
N ARG A 51 7.85 -2.63 -4.20
CA ARG A 51 8.93 -1.86 -4.86
C ARG A 51 8.45 -1.00 -6.04
N GLY A 52 7.15 -0.88 -6.25
CA GLY A 52 6.56 -0.01 -7.27
C GLY A 52 6.47 -0.62 -8.67
N GLN A 53 6.70 -1.93 -8.80
CA GLN A 53 6.49 -2.66 -10.06
C GLN A 53 5.04 -3.11 -10.26
N HIS A 54 4.32 -3.32 -9.16
CA HIS A 54 2.91 -3.71 -9.15
C HIS A 54 2.06 -2.52 -8.72
N PHE A 55 1.29 -1.95 -9.66
CA PHE A 55 0.52 -0.72 -9.40
C PHE A 55 -0.62 -0.90 -8.41
N GLU A 56 -1.04 -2.13 -8.21
CA GLU A 56 -2.04 -2.55 -7.22
C GLU A 56 -1.57 -2.25 -5.78
N LEU A 57 -0.24 -2.28 -5.53
CA LEU A 57 0.36 -2.07 -4.22
C LEU A 57 1.60 -1.16 -4.28
N ILE A 58 1.38 0.15 -4.18
CA ILE A 58 2.43 1.18 -4.28
C ILE A 58 2.55 2.10 -3.05
N PRO A 59 2.80 1.56 -1.84
CA PRO A 59 2.81 2.35 -0.60
C PRO A 59 3.86 3.45 -0.60
N CYS A 60 4.92 3.29 -1.38
CA CYS A 60 6.03 4.23 -1.53
C CYS A 60 6.08 4.88 -2.92
N GLY A 61 4.95 4.86 -3.65
CA GLY A 61 4.87 5.35 -5.02
C GLY A 61 5.59 4.45 -6.03
N SER A 62 5.69 4.94 -7.26
CA SER A 62 6.33 4.24 -8.39
C SER A 62 7.00 5.23 -9.36
N GLY A 63 7.88 4.73 -10.22
CA GLY A 63 8.56 5.51 -11.26
C GLY A 63 9.59 6.50 -10.71
N ARG A 64 9.76 7.63 -11.41
CA ARG A 64 10.83 8.61 -11.13
C ARG A 64 10.70 9.37 -9.80
N ARG A 65 9.54 9.26 -9.15
CA ARG A 65 9.22 9.95 -7.89
C ARG A 65 8.92 8.96 -6.75
N SER A 66 9.28 7.69 -6.92
CA SER A 66 9.17 6.70 -5.84
C SER A 66 10.12 7.02 -4.70
N CYS A 67 9.79 6.53 -3.50
CA CYS A 67 10.67 6.63 -2.35
C CYS A 67 11.96 5.85 -2.60
N LEU A 68 13.11 6.54 -2.54
CA LEU A 68 14.43 5.90 -2.64
C LEU A 68 14.76 5.00 -1.44
N GLY A 69 14.04 5.18 -0.31
CA GLY A 69 14.27 4.47 0.94
C GLY A 69 13.51 3.15 1.09
N ILE A 70 12.75 2.69 0.09
CA ILE A 70 11.89 1.50 0.23
C ILE A 70 12.68 0.25 0.65
N SER A 71 13.85 0.01 0.06
CA SER A 71 14.68 -1.15 0.40
C SER A 71 15.18 -1.10 1.84
N LEU A 72 15.54 0.10 2.33
CA LEU A 72 15.97 0.30 3.71
C LEU A 72 14.83 0.08 4.69
N VAL A 73 13.66 0.66 4.41
CA VAL A 73 12.46 0.49 5.26
C VAL A 73 12.08 -0.99 5.35
N LEU A 74 12.09 -1.71 4.23
CA LEU A 74 11.81 -3.15 4.25
C LEU A 74 12.79 -3.89 5.15
N LEU A 75 14.10 -3.67 5.02
CA LEU A 75 15.08 -4.31 5.89
C LEU A 75 14.83 -3.99 7.38
N MET A 76 14.60 -2.72 7.69
CA MET A 76 14.37 -2.25 9.05
C MET A 76 13.08 -2.84 9.66
N VAL A 77 11.99 -2.87 8.89
CA VAL A 77 10.71 -3.44 9.34
C VAL A 77 10.84 -4.94 9.59
N HIS A 78 11.48 -5.69 8.68
CA HIS A 78 11.70 -7.11 8.89
C HIS A 78 12.55 -7.40 10.13
N LEU A 79 13.64 -6.65 10.30
CA LEU A 79 14.54 -6.83 11.45
C LEU A 79 13.84 -6.46 12.77
N ALA A 80 13.16 -5.31 12.80
CA ALA A 80 12.44 -4.87 13.99
C ALA A 80 11.32 -5.84 14.36
N LEU A 81 10.50 -6.26 13.38
CA LEU A 81 9.41 -7.20 13.61
C LEU A 81 9.94 -8.57 14.08
N ALA A 82 11.00 -9.10 13.45
CA ALA A 82 11.60 -10.37 13.85
C ALA A 82 12.11 -10.32 15.31
N HIS A 83 12.82 -9.25 15.68
CA HIS A 83 13.32 -9.10 17.05
C HIS A 83 12.20 -8.92 18.07
N LEU A 84 11.18 -8.14 17.73
CA LEU A 84 10.03 -7.91 18.61
C LEU A 84 9.24 -9.20 18.84
N LEU A 85 8.91 -9.93 17.78
CA LEU A 85 8.17 -11.19 17.87
C LEU A 85 8.98 -12.32 18.50
N GLN A 86 10.31 -12.29 18.41
CA GLN A 86 11.16 -13.27 19.08
C GLN A 86 11.27 -13.02 20.59
N GLY A 87 11.29 -11.75 21.01
CA GLY A 87 11.55 -11.36 22.40
C GLY A 87 10.30 -11.12 23.24
N PHE A 88 9.15 -10.87 22.62
CA PHE A 88 7.94 -10.42 23.31
C PHE A 88 6.68 -11.09 22.75
N ASP A 89 5.77 -11.43 23.66
CA ASP A 89 4.39 -11.74 23.34
C ASP A 89 3.55 -10.46 23.51
N PHE A 90 2.81 -10.10 22.46
CA PHE A 90 2.00 -8.88 22.43
C PHE A 90 0.55 -9.21 22.80
N GLU A 91 0.08 -8.64 23.91
CA GLU A 91 -1.30 -8.72 24.35
C GLU A 91 -1.82 -7.33 24.71
N THR A 92 -3.14 -7.16 24.68
CA THR A 92 -3.76 -5.92 25.15
C THR A 92 -3.99 -6.02 26.67
N PRO A 93 -3.87 -4.91 27.43
CA PRO A 93 -4.12 -4.96 28.86
C PRO A 93 -5.58 -5.38 29.12
N LEU A 94 -5.77 -6.52 29.79
CA LEU A 94 -7.11 -7.06 30.14
C LEU A 94 -8.04 -7.28 28.93
N ASP A 95 -7.49 -7.61 27.75
CA ASP A 95 -8.28 -7.70 26.51
C ASP A 95 -9.08 -6.42 26.18
N ALA A 96 -8.53 -5.26 26.57
CA ALA A 96 -9.18 -3.98 26.35
C ALA A 96 -9.38 -3.70 24.86
N PHE A 97 -10.55 -3.13 24.54
CA PHE A 97 -10.87 -2.69 23.19
C PHE A 97 -9.88 -1.61 22.72
N VAL A 98 -9.26 -1.86 21.55
CA VAL A 98 -8.40 -0.91 20.87
C VAL A 98 -9.13 -0.35 19.66
N ASP A 99 -9.35 0.96 19.62
CA ASP A 99 -9.93 1.62 18.47
C ASP A 99 -8.91 1.69 17.32
N MET A 100 -9.23 1.02 16.23
CA MET A 100 -8.41 0.97 15.00
C MET A 100 -9.01 1.81 13.87
N THR A 101 -9.98 2.68 14.16
CA THR A 101 -10.56 3.58 13.16
C THR A 101 -9.51 4.57 12.65
N LYS A 102 -9.53 4.83 11.33
CA LYS A 102 -8.59 5.77 10.71
C LYS A 102 -8.84 7.19 11.23
N SER A 103 -7.77 7.92 11.50
CA SER A 103 -7.86 9.36 11.77
C SER A 103 -8.36 10.12 10.53
N ALA A 104 -9.04 11.24 10.78
CA ALA A 104 -9.61 12.12 9.75
C ALA A 104 -8.54 12.96 9.03
#